data_AF-A0A938I3T7-F1
#
_entry.id   AF-A0A938I3T7-F1
#
_cell.length_a   1.000
_cell.length_b   1.000
_cell.length_c   1.000
_cell.angle_alpha   90.00
_cell.angle_beta   90.00
_cell.angle_gamma   90.00
#
_symmetry.space_group_name_H-M   'P 1'
#
loop_
_entity.id
_entity.type
_entity.pdbx_description
1 polymer ?
#
loop_
_entity_poly.entity_id
_entity_poly.type
_entity_poly.pdbx_seq_one_letter_code
_entity_poly.pdbx_strand_id
1 'polypeptide(L)'
;MNFLKRLFRQGQRQSDMTTITGDWIGHYEQYHSRSRIAATLVQDGVSISGRMRDLDTNTARKLYDAVAHAGLPPGADEKLDEQIRSAIPNAGRDPIVVRSILPTDAVLAGTVNGAFVRFSKTYQGKSFHGYEIGETGIGYETPAHSVEYSGRISQDRMKIIGNWTIYQKEAPRGFIDGSFELSRVILNTDS
;
A
#
# COMPACT_ATOMS: atom_id res chain seq x y z
N MET A 1 28.75 37.51 15.97
CA MET A 1 27.31 37.15 16.13
C MET A 1 26.88 35.88 15.37
N ASN A 2 27.75 34.86 15.17
CA ASN A 2 27.41 33.65 14.40
C ASN A 2 27.44 32.33 15.20
N PHE A 3 27.71 32.37 16.51
CA PHE A 3 27.79 31.15 17.33
C PHE A 3 26.40 30.66 17.79
N LEU A 4 25.49 31.58 18.13
CA LEU A 4 24.14 31.25 18.60
C LEU A 4 23.24 30.68 17.47
N LYS A 5 23.33 31.19 16.23
CA LYS A 5 22.58 30.62 15.10
C LYS A 5 22.95 29.17 14.79
N ARG A 6 24.19 28.75 15.08
CA ARG A 6 24.66 27.36 14.84
C ARG A 6 24.14 26.39 15.91
N LEU A 7 24.02 26.85 17.16
CA LEU A 7 23.42 26.10 18.27
C LEU A 7 21.91 25.91 18.11
N PHE A 8 21.17 26.94 17.65
CA PHE A 8 19.73 26.79 17.39
C PHE A 8 19.41 25.93 16.15
N ARG A 9 20.31 25.87 15.16
CA ARG A 9 20.15 24.99 13.99
C ARG A 9 20.50 23.52 14.28
N GLN A 10 21.42 23.26 15.22
CA GLN A 10 21.69 21.90 15.73
C GLN A 10 20.61 21.42 16.70
N GLY A 11 20.02 22.30 17.51
CA GLY A 11 18.93 21.97 18.43
C GLY A 11 17.66 21.49 17.72
N GLN A 12 17.30 22.08 16.58
CA GLN A 12 16.14 21.64 15.79
C GLN A 12 16.38 20.35 14.99
N ARG A 13 17.62 20.05 14.58
CA ARG A 13 17.94 18.79 13.86
C ARG A 13 17.90 17.56 14.78
N GLN A 14 18.12 17.73 16.08
CA GLN A 14 18.15 16.61 17.05
C GLN A 14 16.77 16.34 17.69
N SER A 15 15.89 17.34 17.76
CA SER A 15 14.57 17.20 18.40
C SER A 15 13.54 16.44 17.55
N ASP A 16 13.63 16.50 16.22
CA ASP A 16 12.65 15.86 15.33
C ASP A 16 12.82 14.35 15.18
N MET A 17 13.97 13.78 15.57
CA MET A 17 14.19 12.33 15.54
C MET A 17 13.37 11.59 16.60
N THR A 18 12.75 12.29 17.55
CA THR A 18 11.88 11.67 18.57
C THR A 18 10.44 11.44 18.09
N THR A 19 10.12 11.82 16.85
CA THR A 19 8.81 11.60 16.22
C THR A 19 8.96 10.79 14.94
N ILE A 20 7.87 10.22 14.43
CA ILE A 20 7.84 9.59 13.10
C ILE A 20 7.35 10.55 12.00
N THR A 21 7.25 11.85 12.30
CA THR A 21 6.87 12.88 11.34
C THR A 21 7.87 12.94 10.18
N GLY A 22 7.35 13.09 8.96
CA GLY A 22 8.13 13.24 7.74
C GLY A 22 7.70 12.28 6.64
N ASP A 23 8.52 12.22 5.59
CA ASP A 23 8.28 11.38 4.42
C ASP A 23 8.91 9.99 4.58
N TRP A 24 8.19 9.00 4.06
CA TRP A 24 8.50 7.60 4.14
C TRP A 24 8.28 6.95 2.79
N ILE A 25 9.19 6.06 2.40
CA ILE A 25 9.08 5.26 1.18
C ILE A 25 9.34 3.80 1.52
N GLY A 26 8.71 2.90 0.78
CA GLY A 26 8.88 1.49 1.07
C GLY A 26 8.04 0.60 0.18
N HIS A 27 7.66 -0.53 0.76
CA HIS A 27 6.91 -1.55 0.06
C HIS A 27 6.01 -2.31 1.02
N TYR A 28 4.94 -2.85 0.48
CA TYR A 28 4.22 -3.97 1.09
C TYR A 28 4.41 -5.21 0.24
N GLU A 29 4.30 -6.37 0.88
CA GLU A 29 4.36 -7.65 0.21
C GLU A 29 3.05 -8.42 0.42
N GLN A 30 2.61 -9.05 -0.66
CA GLN A 30 1.50 -10.00 -0.67
C GLN A 30 1.91 -11.18 -1.56
N TYR A 31 1.87 -12.40 -1.02
CA TYR A 31 2.20 -13.63 -1.76
C TYR A 31 3.47 -13.49 -2.64
N HIS A 32 4.60 -13.09 -2.02
CA HIS A 32 5.91 -12.89 -2.66
C HIS A 32 6.03 -11.78 -3.71
N SER A 33 4.97 -11.01 -3.94
CA SER A 33 5.04 -9.83 -4.79
C SER A 33 5.13 -8.58 -3.93
N ARG A 34 5.94 -7.65 -4.42
CA ARG A 34 6.31 -6.44 -3.73
C ARG A 34 5.76 -5.23 -4.48
N SER A 35 5.01 -4.39 -3.78
CA SER A 35 4.39 -3.19 -4.32
C SER A 35 4.91 -1.97 -3.58
N ARG A 36 5.22 -0.90 -4.33
CA ARG A 36 5.83 0.30 -3.76
C ARG A 36 4.79 1.23 -3.15
N ILE A 37 5.12 1.78 -2.00
CA ILE A 37 4.29 2.73 -1.26
C ILE A 37 5.11 3.93 -0.80
N ALA A 38 4.43 5.07 -0.67
CA ALA A 38 4.97 6.27 -0.06
C ALA A 38 3.96 6.82 0.96
N ALA A 39 4.45 7.38 2.05
CA ALA A 39 3.64 8.01 3.08
C ALA A 39 4.27 9.31 3.57
N THR A 40 3.43 10.27 3.94
CA THR A 40 3.82 11.46 4.69
C THR A 40 3.07 11.41 6.00
N LEU A 41 3.80 11.31 7.11
CA LEU A 41 3.26 11.17 8.46
C LEU A 41 3.42 12.46 9.25
N VAL A 42 2.43 12.76 10.08
CA VAL A 42 2.46 13.81 11.09
C VAL A 42 2.09 13.18 12.43
N GLN A 43 3.00 13.27 13.39
CA GLN A 43 2.78 12.81 14.75
C GLN A 43 2.47 13.99 15.69
N ASP A 44 1.39 13.86 16.44
CA ASP A 44 1.00 14.76 17.54
C ASP A 44 0.78 13.94 18.81
N GLY A 45 1.75 13.99 19.73
CA GLY A 45 1.78 13.13 20.90
C GLY A 45 1.78 11.64 20.52
N VAL A 46 0.71 10.94 20.92
CA VAL A 46 0.49 9.51 20.59
C VAL A 46 -0.29 9.30 19.30
N SER A 47 -0.87 10.36 18.73
CA SER A 47 -1.68 10.27 17.52
C SER A 47 -0.81 10.46 16.28
N ILE A 48 -1.16 9.76 15.21
CA ILE A 48 -0.57 9.99 13.89
C ILE A 48 -1.65 10.19 12.85
N SER A 49 -1.37 11.08 11.90
CA SER A 49 -2.19 11.31 10.72
C SER A 49 -1.30 11.51 9.51
N GLY A 50 -1.88 11.50 8.32
CA GLY A 50 -1.11 11.76 7.12
C GLY A 50 -1.76 11.29 5.84
N ARG A 51 -0.92 11.06 4.84
CA ARG A 51 -1.30 10.48 3.55
C ARG A 51 -0.43 9.29 3.23
N MET A 52 -0.99 8.33 2.54
CA MET A 52 -0.25 7.17 2.05
C MET A 52 -0.78 6.81 0.67
N ARG A 53 0.12 6.51 -0.27
CA ARG A 53 -0.26 6.16 -1.65
C ARG A 53 0.56 4.98 -2.14
N ASP A 54 -0.08 4.16 -2.96
CA ASP A 54 0.62 3.21 -3.82
C ASP A 54 1.27 3.99 -4.95
N LEU A 55 2.49 3.61 -5.35
CA LEU A 55 3.15 4.26 -6.47
C LEU A 55 2.64 3.73 -7.82
N ASP A 56 2.07 2.52 -7.81
CA ASP A 56 1.57 1.83 -8.98
C ASP A 56 0.05 1.65 -8.83
N THR A 57 -0.72 2.71 -9.13
CA THR A 57 -2.19 2.73 -8.92
C THR A 57 -3.00 2.15 -10.06
N ASN A 58 -2.42 2.00 -11.25
CA ASN A 58 -3.04 1.33 -12.40
C ASN A 58 -2.14 0.17 -12.81
N THR A 59 -2.61 -1.04 -12.53
CA THR A 59 -1.87 -2.25 -12.85
C THR A 59 -2.64 -3.10 -13.84
N ALA A 60 -1.91 -3.64 -14.80
CA ALA A 60 -2.42 -4.59 -15.79
C ALA A 60 -1.47 -5.79 -15.80
N ARG A 61 -2.01 -7.00 -15.65
CA ARG A 61 -1.24 -8.25 -15.62
C ARG A 61 -1.95 -9.30 -16.46
N LYS A 62 -1.21 -10.25 -17.02
CA LYS A 62 -1.85 -11.42 -17.64
C LYS A 62 -2.56 -12.24 -16.57
N LEU A 63 -3.64 -12.94 -16.94
CA LEU A 63 -4.40 -13.78 -16.01
C LEU A 63 -3.51 -14.77 -15.25
N TYR A 64 -2.63 -15.49 -15.95
CA TYR A 64 -1.66 -16.41 -15.34
C TYR A 64 -0.83 -15.72 -14.24
N ASP A 65 -0.24 -14.55 -14.53
CA ASP A 65 0.58 -13.81 -13.59
C ASP A 65 -0.24 -13.33 -12.38
N ALA A 66 -1.49 -12.93 -12.61
CA ALA A 66 -2.39 -12.47 -11.55
C ALA A 66 -2.84 -13.62 -10.63
N VAL A 67 -3.10 -14.80 -11.19
CA VAL A 67 -3.49 -16.00 -10.45
C VAL A 67 -2.32 -16.52 -9.60
N ALA A 68 -1.13 -16.60 -10.20
CA ALA A 68 0.10 -16.93 -9.48
C ALA A 68 0.37 -15.92 -8.36
N HIS A 69 0.19 -14.63 -8.64
CA HIS A 69 0.33 -13.55 -7.67
C HIS A 69 -0.69 -13.62 -6.52
N ALA A 70 -1.89 -14.13 -6.77
CA ALA A 70 -2.91 -14.35 -5.73
C ALA A 70 -2.66 -15.61 -4.89
N GLY A 71 -1.60 -16.38 -5.18
CA GLY A 71 -1.29 -17.63 -4.49
C GLY A 71 -2.30 -18.74 -4.80
N LEU A 72 -3.00 -18.65 -5.93
CA LEU A 72 -3.96 -19.67 -6.36
C LEU A 72 -3.22 -20.92 -6.87
N PRO A 73 -3.82 -22.12 -6.73
CA PRO A 73 -3.17 -23.36 -7.15
C PRO A 73 -2.96 -23.42 -8.67
N PRO A 74 -1.97 -24.19 -9.16
CA PRO A 74 -1.84 -24.47 -10.60
C PRO A 74 -3.15 -25.02 -11.18
N GLY A 75 -3.53 -24.60 -12.38
CA GLY A 75 -4.81 -24.99 -12.98
C GLY A 75 -5.97 -24.02 -12.69
N ALA A 76 -5.75 -23.02 -11.82
CA ALA A 76 -6.79 -22.05 -11.48
C ALA A 76 -6.98 -20.99 -12.56
N ASP A 77 -5.93 -20.63 -13.30
CA ASP A 77 -5.98 -19.66 -14.38
C ASP A 77 -6.77 -20.17 -15.58
N GLU A 78 -6.67 -21.44 -15.95
CA GLU A 78 -7.45 -22.02 -17.04
C GLU A 78 -8.95 -22.08 -16.69
N LYS A 79 -9.28 -22.44 -15.44
CA LYS A 79 -10.67 -22.41 -14.96
C LYS A 79 -11.24 -20.99 -14.95
N LEU A 80 -10.44 -20.01 -14.53
CA LEU A 80 -10.85 -18.61 -14.57
C LEU A 80 -10.97 -18.10 -16.01
N ASP A 81 -10.08 -18.50 -16.91
CA ASP A 81 -10.17 -18.14 -18.34
C ASP A 81 -11.50 -18.60 -18.92
N GLU A 82 -11.87 -19.88 -18.73
CA GLU A 82 -13.16 -20.43 -19.17
C GLU A 82 -14.36 -19.66 -18.60
N GLN A 83 -14.33 -19.34 -17.31
CA GLN A 83 -15.40 -18.59 -16.65
C GLN A 83 -15.54 -17.16 -17.19
N ILE A 84 -14.41 -16.47 -17.37
CA ILE A 84 -14.37 -15.09 -17.88
C ILE A 84 -14.85 -15.07 -19.33
N ARG A 85 -14.39 -15.99 -20.18
CA ARG A 85 -14.86 -16.09 -21.58
C ARG A 85 -16.33 -16.43 -21.68
N SER A 86 -16.85 -17.25 -20.76
CA SER A 86 -18.29 -17.53 -20.68
C SER A 86 -19.10 -16.28 -20.28
N ALA A 87 -18.54 -15.42 -19.43
CA ALA A 87 -19.16 -14.16 -19.03
C ALA A 87 -19.06 -13.05 -20.10
N ILE A 88 -18.11 -13.16 -21.04
CA ILE A 88 -17.90 -12.22 -22.14
C ILE A 88 -17.95 -12.96 -23.49
N PRO A 89 -19.11 -13.49 -23.91
CA PRO A 89 -19.20 -14.45 -25.02
C PRO A 89 -18.81 -13.86 -26.39
N ASN A 90 -18.83 -12.54 -26.54
CA ASN A 90 -18.46 -11.84 -27.78
C ASN A 90 -17.01 -11.33 -27.77
N ALA A 91 -16.24 -11.61 -26.71
CA ALA A 91 -14.84 -11.25 -26.69
C ALA A 91 -14.03 -12.11 -27.68
N GLY A 92 -12.99 -11.51 -28.26
CA GLY A 92 -12.05 -12.21 -29.15
C GLY A 92 -11.22 -13.29 -28.43
N ARG A 93 -10.20 -13.80 -29.12
CA ARG A 93 -9.24 -14.78 -28.57
C ARG A 93 -8.02 -14.14 -27.91
N ASP A 94 -8.08 -12.83 -27.64
CA ASP A 94 -6.98 -12.12 -27.01
C ASP A 94 -6.70 -12.68 -25.60
N PRO A 95 -5.47 -12.49 -25.10
CA PRO A 95 -5.13 -12.83 -23.72
C PRO A 95 -6.00 -12.04 -22.72
N ILE A 96 -6.44 -12.71 -21.65
CA ILE A 96 -7.13 -12.03 -20.55
C ILE A 96 -6.12 -11.19 -19.75
N VAL A 97 -6.45 -9.92 -19.56
CA VAL A 97 -5.72 -8.99 -18.72
C VAL A 97 -6.52 -8.71 -17.45
N VAL A 98 -5.90 -8.91 -16.30
CA VAL A 98 -6.43 -8.48 -15.01
C VAL A 98 -6.02 -7.03 -14.79
N ARG A 99 -7.01 -6.14 -14.65
CA ARG A 99 -6.80 -4.72 -14.38
C ARG A 99 -7.20 -4.39 -12.95
N SER A 100 -6.36 -3.62 -12.27
CA SER A 100 -6.69 -3.00 -10.98
C SER A 100 -6.35 -1.52 -11.01
N ILE A 101 -7.31 -0.69 -10.58
CA ILE A 101 -7.17 0.75 -10.44
C ILE A 101 -7.48 1.13 -9.00
N LEU A 102 -6.51 1.73 -8.32
CA LEU A 102 -6.63 2.25 -6.96
C LEU A 102 -6.79 3.78 -7.00
N PRO A 103 -7.56 4.36 -6.06
CA PRO A 103 -7.56 5.79 -5.83
C PRO A 103 -6.15 6.30 -5.50
N THR A 104 -5.78 7.43 -6.09
CA THR A 104 -4.47 8.05 -5.85
C THR A 104 -4.33 8.62 -4.44
N ASP A 105 -5.46 9.02 -3.85
CA ASP A 105 -5.50 9.62 -2.52
C ASP A 105 -5.93 8.58 -1.48
N ALA A 106 -5.13 8.43 -0.42
CA ALA A 106 -5.55 7.77 0.79
C ALA A 106 -5.07 8.55 2.03
N VAL A 107 -5.94 8.61 3.02
CA VAL A 107 -5.65 9.25 4.31
C VAL A 107 -5.20 8.20 5.31
N LEU A 108 -4.33 8.61 6.22
CA LEU A 108 -3.82 7.77 7.29
C LEU A 108 -4.26 8.35 8.63
N ALA A 109 -4.72 7.51 9.54
CA ALA A 109 -4.98 7.86 10.93
C ALA A 109 -4.60 6.68 11.86
N GLY A 110 -4.00 6.97 13.00
CA GLY A 110 -3.51 5.93 13.89
C GLY A 110 -2.86 6.43 15.17
N THR A 111 -2.08 5.54 15.80
CA THR A 111 -1.36 5.80 17.05
C THR A 111 0.06 5.27 17.05
N VAL A 112 0.90 5.89 17.87
CA VAL A 112 2.27 5.47 18.21
C VAL A 112 2.38 5.37 19.73
N ASN A 113 2.78 4.19 20.22
CA ASN A 113 2.99 3.91 21.63
C ASN A 113 4.39 3.32 21.83
N GLY A 114 5.35 4.18 22.19
CA GLY A 114 6.76 3.80 22.27
C GLY A 114 7.30 3.38 20.89
N ALA A 115 7.72 2.13 20.76
CA ALA A 115 8.20 1.56 19.50
C ALA A 115 7.08 0.94 18.64
N PHE A 116 5.85 0.89 19.12
CA PHE A 116 4.73 0.28 18.38
C PHE A 116 3.92 1.33 17.64
N VAL A 117 3.52 1.01 16.41
CA VAL A 117 2.68 1.88 15.58
C VAL A 117 1.52 1.08 14.99
N ARG A 118 0.34 1.70 14.96
CA ARG A 118 -0.87 1.15 14.33
C ARG A 118 -1.59 2.27 13.58
N PHE A 119 -2.00 2.04 12.34
CA PHE A 119 -2.76 3.02 11.57
C PHE A 119 -3.64 2.36 10.51
N SER A 120 -4.71 3.05 10.15
CA SER A 120 -5.57 2.69 9.03
C SER A 120 -5.25 3.59 7.84
N LYS A 121 -5.07 3.00 6.65
CA LYS A 121 -5.02 3.69 5.36
C LYS A 121 -6.40 3.57 4.72
N THR A 122 -7.08 4.69 4.50
CA THR A 122 -8.41 4.71 3.88
C THR A 122 -8.35 5.35 2.51
N TYR A 123 -8.58 4.56 1.46
CA TYR A 123 -8.63 5.05 0.09
C TYR A 123 -9.82 6.01 -0.09
N GLN A 124 -9.55 7.17 -0.69
CA GLN A 124 -10.54 8.20 -0.95
C GLN A 124 -11.08 8.05 -2.37
N GLY A 125 -12.08 7.19 -2.52
CA GLY A 125 -12.75 6.95 -3.80
C GLY A 125 -13.01 5.48 -4.05
N LYS A 126 -13.40 5.18 -5.28
CA LYS A 126 -13.67 3.81 -5.71
C LYS A 126 -12.42 3.16 -6.29
N SER A 127 -12.21 1.91 -5.93
CA SER A 127 -11.23 1.06 -6.61
C SER A 127 -11.93 0.24 -7.67
N PHE A 128 -11.27 -0.03 -8.79
CA PHE A 128 -11.78 -0.91 -9.83
C PHE A 128 -10.92 -2.16 -9.92
N HIS A 129 -11.58 -3.31 -10.06
CA HIS A 129 -10.95 -4.59 -10.34
C HIS A 129 -11.73 -5.28 -11.45
N GLY A 130 -11.04 -5.77 -12.47
CA GLY A 130 -11.70 -6.37 -13.61
C GLY A 130 -10.80 -7.22 -14.49
N TYR A 131 -11.44 -7.83 -15.49
CA TYR A 131 -10.86 -8.65 -16.52
C TYR A 131 -11.18 -8.05 -17.88
N GLU A 132 -10.18 -7.96 -18.76
CA GLU A 132 -10.29 -7.43 -20.11
C GLU A 132 -9.83 -8.48 -21.12
N ILE A 133 -10.54 -8.59 -22.25
CA ILE A 133 -10.18 -9.35 -23.44
C ILE A 133 -10.28 -8.39 -24.64
N GLY A 134 -9.14 -7.96 -25.16
CA GLY A 134 -9.10 -6.89 -26.17
C GLY A 134 -9.74 -5.61 -25.62
N GLU A 135 -10.77 -5.11 -26.30
CA GLU A 135 -11.50 -3.89 -25.90
C GLU A 135 -12.72 -4.17 -25.00
N THR A 136 -13.04 -5.44 -24.74
CA THR A 136 -14.19 -5.81 -23.90
C THR A 136 -13.72 -6.18 -22.50
N GLY A 137 -14.45 -5.78 -21.47
CA GLY A 137 -14.12 -6.17 -20.11
C GLY A 137 -15.31 -6.22 -19.19
N ILE A 138 -15.12 -6.92 -18.07
CA ILE A 138 -16.03 -6.94 -16.93
C ILE A 138 -15.25 -6.58 -15.69
N GLY A 139 -15.89 -5.94 -14.74
CA GLY A 139 -15.26 -5.62 -13.48
C GLY A 139 -16.28 -5.12 -12.48
N TYR A 140 -15.79 -4.83 -11.30
CA TYR A 140 -16.57 -4.27 -10.23
C TYR A 140 -15.81 -3.14 -9.58
N GLU A 141 -16.58 -2.19 -9.06
CA GLU A 141 -16.06 -1.11 -8.24
C GLU A 141 -16.23 -1.49 -6.78
N THR A 142 -15.15 -1.38 -6.01
CA THR A 142 -15.22 -1.42 -4.55
C THR A 142 -15.29 0.02 -4.03
N PRO A 143 -16.25 0.35 -3.14
CA PRO A 143 -16.27 1.64 -2.46
C PRO A 143 -14.99 1.93 -1.68
N ALA A 144 -14.98 3.08 -1.01
CA ALA A 144 -13.92 3.41 -0.06
C ALA A 144 -13.74 2.26 0.95
N HIS A 145 -12.49 1.81 1.09
CA HIS A 145 -12.11 0.73 1.97
C HIS A 145 -10.81 1.08 2.70
N SER A 146 -10.56 0.34 3.78
CA SER A 146 -9.45 0.58 4.68
C SER A 146 -8.51 -0.62 4.76
N VAL A 147 -7.23 -0.33 4.91
CA VAL A 147 -6.17 -1.29 5.16
C VAL A 147 -5.58 -0.97 6.52
N GLU A 148 -5.60 -1.95 7.43
CA GLU A 148 -5.06 -1.80 8.78
C GLU A 148 -3.59 -2.19 8.81
N TYR A 149 -2.73 -1.32 9.34
CA TYR A 149 -1.30 -1.55 9.49
C TYR A 149 -0.93 -1.62 10.97
N SER A 150 -0.03 -2.54 11.30
CA SER A 150 0.56 -2.63 12.63
C SER A 150 2.03 -3.03 12.53
N GLY A 151 2.90 -2.35 13.26
CA GLY A 151 4.34 -2.57 13.14
C GLY A 151 5.16 -2.03 14.29
N ARG A 152 6.48 -2.08 14.09
CA ARG A 152 7.49 -1.59 15.02
C ARG A 152 8.39 -0.59 14.33
N ILE A 153 8.69 0.47 15.08
CA ILE A 153 9.67 1.49 14.72
C ILE A 153 11.05 0.98 15.17
N SER A 154 12.04 1.08 14.29
CA SER A 154 13.43 0.76 14.64
C SER A 154 14.00 1.71 15.70
N GLN A 155 15.06 1.32 16.40
CA GLN A 155 15.65 2.12 17.47
C GLN A 155 16.17 3.49 16.99
N ASP A 156 16.73 3.52 15.77
CA ASP A 156 17.16 4.75 15.08
C ASP A 156 15.99 5.54 14.45
N ARG A 157 14.77 4.99 14.52
CA ARG A 157 13.53 5.55 13.96
C ARG A 157 13.59 5.84 12.46
N MET A 158 14.45 5.11 11.77
CA MET A 158 14.62 5.17 10.32
C MET A 158 13.75 4.17 9.58
N LYS A 159 13.21 3.16 10.26
CA LYS A 159 12.35 2.13 9.67
C LYS A 159 11.07 1.91 10.47
N ILE A 160 10.02 1.54 9.75
CA ILE A 160 8.81 0.93 10.30
C ILE A 160 8.62 -0.39 9.58
N ILE A 161 8.55 -1.50 10.31
CA ILE A 161 8.35 -2.84 9.77
C ILE A 161 7.16 -3.47 10.46
N GLY A 162 6.27 -4.13 9.70
CA GLY A 162 5.09 -4.72 10.29
C GLY A 162 4.25 -5.53 9.31
N ASN A 163 2.98 -5.69 9.68
CA ASN A 163 1.98 -6.37 8.89
C ASN A 163 0.83 -5.43 8.55
N TRP A 164 0.17 -5.70 7.42
CA TRP A 164 -1.07 -5.08 7.04
C TRP A 164 -2.19 -6.12 6.94
N THR A 165 -3.44 -5.68 7.02
CA THR A 165 -4.63 -6.53 6.96
C THR A 165 -5.78 -5.82 6.27
N ILE A 166 -6.50 -6.52 5.40
CA ILE A 166 -7.75 -6.07 4.79
C ILE A 166 -8.83 -7.09 5.16
N TYR A 167 -9.91 -6.62 5.77
CA TYR A 167 -11.06 -7.47 6.07
C TYR A 167 -11.85 -7.74 4.80
N GLN A 168 -12.01 -9.02 4.47
CA GLN A 168 -12.74 -9.47 3.30
C GLN A 168 -13.52 -10.72 3.69
N LYS A 169 -14.85 -10.58 3.80
CA LYS A 169 -15.75 -11.64 4.28
C LYS A 169 -15.61 -12.94 3.48
N GLU A 170 -15.30 -12.83 2.19
CA GLU A 170 -15.17 -13.94 1.24
C GLU A 170 -13.77 -14.58 1.24
N ALA A 171 -12.79 -13.96 1.88
CA ALA A 171 -11.46 -14.56 2.00
C ALA A 171 -11.52 -15.79 2.94
N PRO A 172 -10.68 -16.82 2.74
CA PRO A 172 -10.71 -18.04 3.55
C PRO A 172 -10.59 -17.83 5.06
N ARG A 173 -9.88 -16.78 5.48
CA ARG A 173 -9.70 -16.38 6.90
C ARG A 173 -10.59 -15.22 7.34
N GLY A 174 -11.47 -14.72 6.46
CA GLY A 174 -12.22 -13.47 6.67
C GLY A 174 -11.36 -12.20 6.50
N PHE A 175 -10.08 -12.35 6.17
CA PHE A 175 -9.15 -11.28 5.86
C PHE A 175 -8.02 -11.77 4.95
N ILE A 176 -7.35 -10.81 4.34
CA ILE A 176 -6.05 -10.97 3.66
C ILE A 176 -5.01 -10.15 4.42
N ASP A 177 -3.78 -10.63 4.46
CA ASP A 177 -2.67 -10.02 5.18
C ASP A 177 -1.37 -10.07 4.38
N GLY A 178 -0.38 -9.34 4.86
CA GLY A 178 0.97 -9.34 4.33
C GLY A 178 1.89 -8.49 5.19
N SER A 179 3.14 -8.33 4.74
CA SER A 179 4.16 -7.55 5.43
C SER A 179 4.34 -6.18 4.79
N PHE A 180 4.92 -5.24 5.53
CA PHE A 180 5.39 -3.98 4.96
C PHE A 180 6.67 -3.51 5.64
N GLU A 181 7.44 -2.73 4.89
CA GLU A 181 8.57 -1.96 5.39
C GLU A 181 8.54 -0.56 4.79
N LEU A 182 8.64 0.45 5.66
CA LEU A 182 8.84 1.85 5.34
C LEU A 182 10.19 2.32 5.85
N SER A 183 10.88 3.12 5.05
CA SER A 183 12.13 3.80 5.38
C SER A 183 11.94 5.31 5.29
N ARG A 184 12.45 6.04 6.28
CA ARG A 184 12.35 7.50 6.31
C ARG A 184 13.21 8.11 5.21
N VAL A 185 12.66 9.09 4.49
CA VAL A 185 13.40 9.89 3.51
C VAL A 185 14.17 10.97 4.25
N ILE A 186 15.50 10.96 4.11
CA ILE A 186 16.35 12.06 4.58
C ILE A 186 16.66 12.96 3.38
N LEU A 187 16.06 14.14 3.34
CA LEU A 187 16.46 15.15 2.36
C LEU A 187 17.81 15.73 2.77
N ASN A 188 18.88 15.29 2.09
CA ASN A 188 20.17 15.96 2.17
C ASN A 188 20.02 17.34 1.55
N THR A 189 20.04 18.37 2.39
CA THR A 189 19.87 19.78 2.01
C THR A 189 21.20 20.45 1.62
N ASP A 190 22.18 19.66 1.18
CA ASP A 190 23.49 20.17 0.77
C ASP A 190 23.64 20.00 -0.75
N SER A 191 23.10 20.97 -1.50
CA SER A 191 23.44 21.29 -2.88
C SER A 191 23.33 22.79 -3.08
#